data_AF-A0A970A9D6-F1
#
_entry.id   AF-A0A970A9D6-F1
#
_cell.length_a   1.000
_cell.length_b   1.000
_cell.length_c   1.000
_cell.angle_alpha   90.00
_cell.angle_beta   90.00
_cell.angle_gamma   90.00
#
_symmetry.space_group_name_H-M   'P 1'
#
loop_
_entity.id
_entity.type
_entity.pdbx_description
1 polymer ?
#
loop_
_entity_poly.entity_id
_entity_poly.type
_entity_poly.pdbx_seq_one_letter_code
_entity_poly.pdbx_strand_id
1 'polypeptide(L)'
;MKRKYWKIRNIISQIFILLLLGFALLWIRSNIQHLQPLLAMKWLNLIFAGLAILYIIFCVGSINTMIADHVIHPYNPADPKSLAKLAKVEKYKLDTVLLSQIKRQGNIVQMITDWFDRQNYQQVAKHRLGLIFEKKTPFINHKFQSKYHRIFLLYRPILNVLIVDNILSETLRFIESENLKKPVSQNNLILITDMKNEEEILSAGAGIVNYVSTEQTSYLYPIFLDMSHAHLFYPQDISLFPWYKRLARKFKIISLKSWLKNNIQANKP
;
A
#
# COMPACT_ATOMS: atom_id res chain seq x y z
N MET A 1 -3.74 26.90 -16.48
CA MET A 1 -4.41 26.23 -17.63
C MET A 1 -3.52 25.22 -18.38
N LYS A 2 -2.23 25.49 -18.65
CA LYS A 2 -1.33 24.59 -19.43
C LYS A 2 -1.19 23.14 -18.89
N ARG A 3 -1.20 22.95 -17.56
CA ARG A 3 -1.04 21.61 -16.92
C ARG A 3 -2.24 20.67 -17.14
N LYS A 4 -3.47 21.21 -17.24
CA LYS A 4 -4.69 20.42 -17.52
C LYS A 4 -4.71 19.89 -18.96
N TYR A 5 -4.27 20.71 -19.92
CA TYR A 5 -4.24 20.35 -21.34
C TYR A 5 -3.28 19.19 -21.64
N TRP A 6 -2.07 19.22 -21.06
CA TRP A 6 -1.10 18.13 -21.20
C TRP A 6 -1.59 16.79 -20.62
N LYS A 7 -2.31 16.84 -19.49
CA LYS A 7 -2.95 15.65 -18.88
C LYS A 7 -4.04 15.06 -19.77
N ILE A 8 -4.94 15.90 -20.30
CA ILE A 8 -6.03 15.48 -21.20
C ILE A 8 -5.46 14.88 -22.49
N ARG A 9 -4.40 15.46 -23.06
CA ARG A 9 -3.74 14.93 -24.26
C ARG A 9 -3.16 13.53 -24.05
N ASN A 10 -2.52 13.29 -22.91
CA ASN A 10 -1.97 11.97 -22.58
C ASN A 10 -3.08 10.93 -22.40
N ILE A 11 -4.21 11.32 -21.78
CA ILE A 11 -5.38 10.46 -21.64
C ILE A 11 -5.95 10.05 -22.99
N ILE A 12 -6.20 11.04 -23.86
CA ILE A 12 -6.76 10.80 -25.19
C ILE A 12 -5.80 9.92 -26.01
N SER A 13 -4.50 10.16 -25.93
CA SER A 13 -3.49 9.34 -26.61
C SER A 13 -3.51 7.87 -26.14
N GLN A 14 -3.58 7.63 -24.82
CA GLN A 14 -3.66 6.27 -24.29
C GLN A 14 -4.95 5.54 -24.70
N ILE A 15 -6.10 6.22 -24.66
CA ILE A 15 -7.37 5.67 -25.13
C ILE A 15 -7.32 5.38 -26.63
N PHE A 16 -6.73 6.28 -27.43
CA PHE A 16 -6.58 6.11 -28.86
C PHE A 16 -5.68 4.92 -29.21
N ILE A 17 -4.58 4.72 -28.48
CA ILE A 17 -3.71 3.55 -28.63
C ILE A 17 -4.47 2.26 -28.29
N LEU A 18 -5.24 2.24 -27.21
CA LEU A 18 -6.07 1.08 -26.84
C LEU A 18 -7.09 0.75 -27.93
N LEU A 19 -7.80 1.77 -28.44
CA LEU A 19 -8.77 1.59 -29.53
C LEU A 19 -8.12 1.08 -30.81
N LEU A 20 -6.95 1.62 -31.20
CA LEU A 20 -6.20 1.14 -32.36
C LEU A 20 -5.76 -0.32 -32.21
N LEU A 21 -5.30 -0.70 -31.02
CA LEU A 21 -4.82 -2.05 -30.75
C LEU A 21 -5.97 -3.07 -30.74
N GLY A 22 -7.11 -2.69 -30.14
CA GLY A 22 -8.35 -3.46 -30.22
C GLY A 22 -8.88 -3.58 -31.64
N PHE A 23 -8.86 -2.50 -32.42
CA PHE A 23 -9.25 -2.51 -33.82
C PHE A 23 -8.33 -3.41 -34.67
N ALA A 24 -7.01 -3.32 -34.48
CA ALA A 24 -6.04 -4.17 -35.17
C ALA A 24 -6.28 -5.66 -34.86
N LEU A 25 -6.54 -6.02 -33.60
CA LEU A 25 -6.88 -7.39 -33.21
C LEU A 25 -8.17 -7.90 -33.89
N LEU A 26 -9.22 -7.07 -33.93
CA LEU A 26 -10.47 -7.40 -34.60
C LEU A 26 -10.30 -7.52 -36.12
N TRP A 27 -9.54 -6.60 -36.72
CA TRP A 27 -9.27 -6.59 -38.15
C TRP A 27 -8.47 -7.82 -38.58
N ILE A 28 -7.42 -8.19 -37.83
CA ILE A 28 -6.64 -9.41 -38.06
C ILE A 28 -7.55 -10.64 -37.94
N ARG A 29 -8.40 -10.71 -36.90
CA ARG A 29 -9.34 -11.82 -36.73
C ARG A 29 -10.33 -11.91 -37.90
N SER A 30 -10.90 -10.79 -38.34
CA SER A 30 -11.84 -10.75 -39.46
C SER A 30 -11.18 -11.21 -40.76
N ASN A 31 -9.94 -10.79 -41.04
CA ASN A 31 -9.22 -11.20 -42.25
C ASN A 31 -8.81 -12.68 -42.23
N ILE A 32 -8.48 -13.23 -41.07
CA ILE A 32 -8.16 -14.66 -40.92
C ILE A 32 -9.43 -15.52 -41.04
N GLN A 33 -10.61 -15.00 -40.67
CA GLN A 33 -11.86 -15.74 -40.81
C GLN A 33 -12.23 -16.07 -42.26
N HIS A 34 -11.79 -15.24 -43.22
CA HIS A 34 -11.95 -15.52 -44.65
C HIS A 34 -11.04 -16.65 -45.15
N LEU A 35 -10.01 -17.03 -44.39
CA LEU A 35 -9.11 -18.15 -44.67
C LEU A 35 -9.56 -19.37 -43.83
N GLN A 36 -10.66 -20.01 -44.24
CA GLN A 36 -11.26 -21.19 -43.58
C GLN A 36 -10.29 -22.29 -43.11
N PRO A 37 -9.19 -22.66 -43.80
CA PRO A 37 -8.28 -23.70 -43.30
C PRO A 37 -7.47 -23.30 -42.06
N LEU A 38 -7.26 -22.01 -41.82
CA LEU A 38 -6.49 -21.51 -40.66
C LEU A 38 -7.28 -21.53 -39.35
N LEU A 39 -8.62 -21.39 -39.43
CA LEU A 39 -9.53 -21.44 -38.27
C LEU A 39 -9.67 -22.84 -37.66
N ALA A 40 -9.42 -23.90 -38.43
CA ALA A 40 -9.47 -25.29 -37.94
C ALA A 40 -8.33 -25.61 -36.96
N MET A 41 -7.27 -24.79 -36.93
CA MET A 41 -6.15 -24.96 -36.03
C MET A 41 -6.50 -24.45 -34.62
N LYS A 42 -6.82 -25.38 -33.71
CA LYS A 42 -7.11 -25.09 -32.29
C LYS A 42 -6.07 -24.18 -31.61
N TRP A 43 -4.80 -24.29 -32.01
CA TRP A 43 -3.69 -23.48 -31.51
C TRP A 43 -3.84 -21.98 -31.84
N LEU A 44 -4.36 -21.65 -33.03
CA LEU A 44 -4.56 -20.25 -33.45
C LEU A 44 -5.64 -19.57 -32.59
N ASN A 45 -6.74 -20.26 -32.33
CA ASN A 45 -7.78 -19.78 -31.41
C ASN A 45 -7.25 -19.57 -29.98
N LEU A 46 -6.34 -20.44 -29.53
CA LEU A 46 -5.73 -20.35 -28.20
C LEU A 46 -4.80 -19.12 -28.10
N ILE A 47 -4.06 -18.80 -29.16
CA ILE A 47 -3.24 -17.58 -29.26
C ILE A 47 -4.15 -16.33 -29.23
N PHE A 48 -5.24 -16.31 -29.99
CA PHE A 48 -6.19 -15.18 -29.97
C PHE A 48 -6.85 -15.00 -28.60
N ALA A 49 -7.22 -16.09 -27.93
CA ALA A 49 -7.76 -16.03 -26.57
C ALA A 49 -6.71 -15.46 -25.59
N GLY A 50 -5.45 -15.90 -25.69
CA GLY A 50 -4.34 -15.36 -24.90
C GLY A 50 -4.12 -13.86 -25.12
N LEU A 51 -4.11 -13.41 -26.39
CA LEU A 51 -3.98 -12.00 -26.75
C LEU A 51 -5.18 -11.17 -26.24
N ALA A 52 -6.40 -11.70 -26.31
CA ALA A 52 -7.58 -11.04 -25.77
C ALA A 52 -7.51 -10.88 -24.24
N ILE A 53 -7.07 -11.91 -23.52
CA ILE A 53 -6.86 -11.85 -22.06
C ILE A 53 -5.79 -10.80 -21.72
N LEU A 54 -4.65 -10.82 -22.41
CA LEU A 54 -3.59 -9.83 -22.21
C LEU A 54 -4.08 -8.41 -22.49
N TYR A 55 -4.87 -8.22 -23.55
CA TYR A 55 -5.49 -6.94 -23.88
C TYR A 55 -6.43 -6.47 -22.77
N ILE A 56 -7.28 -7.34 -22.22
CA ILE A 56 -8.17 -7.00 -21.10
C ILE A 56 -7.36 -6.59 -19.87
N ILE A 57 -6.31 -7.36 -19.52
CA ILE A 57 -5.42 -7.02 -18.39
C ILE A 57 -4.78 -5.64 -18.62
N PHE A 58 -4.34 -5.36 -19.85
CA PHE A 58 -3.73 -4.09 -20.22
C PHE A 58 -4.73 -2.91 -20.15
N CYS A 59 -5.97 -3.10 -20.62
CA CYS A 59 -7.06 -2.13 -20.51
C CYS A 59 -7.36 -1.80 -19.03
N VAL A 60 -7.57 -2.83 -18.21
CA VAL A 60 -7.85 -2.66 -16.78
C VAL A 60 -6.68 -1.98 -16.06
N GLY A 61 -5.45 -2.34 -16.40
CA GLY A 61 -4.25 -1.68 -15.90
C GLY A 61 -4.22 -0.19 -16.25
N SER A 62 -4.43 0.13 -17.53
CA SER A 62 -4.41 1.49 -18.06
C SER A 62 -5.48 2.38 -17.42
N ILE A 63 -6.73 1.90 -17.35
CA ILE A 63 -7.84 2.63 -16.70
C ILE A 63 -7.52 2.89 -15.23
N ASN A 64 -7.03 1.88 -14.51
CA ASN A 64 -6.65 2.05 -13.10
C ASN A 64 -5.52 3.07 -12.91
N THR A 65 -4.51 3.10 -13.78
CA THR A 65 -3.44 4.11 -13.72
C THR A 65 -3.97 5.51 -14.03
N MET A 66 -4.87 5.66 -15.00
CA MET A 66 -5.47 6.96 -15.34
C MET A 66 -6.30 7.52 -14.18
N ILE A 67 -7.08 6.68 -13.51
CA ILE A 67 -7.84 7.05 -12.31
C ILE A 67 -6.89 7.43 -11.18
N ALA A 68 -5.83 6.65 -10.94
CA ALA A 68 -4.84 6.96 -9.91
C ALA A 68 -4.16 8.33 -10.14
N ASP A 69 -3.71 8.63 -11.36
CA ASP A 69 -3.02 9.89 -11.71
C ASP A 69 -3.91 11.14 -11.61
N HIS A 70 -5.23 10.98 -11.63
CA HIS A 70 -6.20 12.08 -11.67
C HIS A 70 -7.00 12.25 -10.38
N VAL A 71 -7.12 11.20 -9.57
CA VAL A 71 -7.91 11.24 -8.31
C VAL A 71 -7.01 11.44 -7.09
N ILE A 72 -5.72 11.10 -7.17
CA ILE A 72 -4.80 11.24 -6.02
C ILE A 72 -4.28 12.68 -5.95
N HIS A 73 -5.08 13.56 -5.36
CA HIS A 73 -4.59 14.84 -4.88
C HIS A 73 -4.02 14.68 -3.48
N PRO A 74 -2.78 15.17 -3.23
CA PRO A 74 -2.22 15.12 -1.89
C PRO A 74 -3.07 15.99 -0.94
N TYR A 75 -3.26 15.51 0.28
CA TYR A 75 -3.91 16.29 1.32
C TYR A 75 -2.94 17.32 1.86
N ASN A 76 -3.32 18.59 1.91
CA ASN A 76 -2.49 19.60 2.56
C ASN A 76 -2.61 19.45 4.09
N PRO A 77 -1.50 19.14 4.81
CA PRO A 77 -1.53 18.95 6.26
C PRO A 77 -1.77 20.25 7.04
N ALA A 78 -1.60 21.41 6.42
CA ALA A 78 -1.80 22.73 7.02
C ALA A 78 -3.15 23.37 6.67
N ASP A 79 -3.99 22.73 5.85
CA ASP A 79 -5.32 23.23 5.48
C ASP A 79 -6.43 22.43 6.19
N PRO A 80 -7.18 23.03 7.13
CA PRO A 80 -8.27 22.36 7.83
C PRO A 80 -9.33 21.79 6.90
N LYS A 81 -9.61 22.44 5.75
CA LYS A 81 -10.59 21.93 4.78
C LYS A 81 -10.10 20.64 4.11
N SER A 82 -8.80 20.55 3.86
CA SER A 82 -8.17 19.33 3.35
C SER A 82 -8.20 18.21 4.39
N LEU A 83 -7.88 18.52 5.65
CA LEU A 83 -7.94 17.55 6.75
C LEU A 83 -9.37 17.04 7.00
N ALA A 84 -10.37 17.92 6.95
CA ALA A 84 -11.77 17.53 7.07
C ALA A 84 -12.24 16.61 5.93
N LYS A 85 -11.67 16.74 4.73
CA LYS A 85 -11.90 15.76 3.64
C LYS A 85 -11.26 14.42 3.97
N LEU A 86 -10.02 14.41 4.47
CA LEU A 86 -9.31 13.19 4.85
C LEU A 86 -10.06 12.41 5.94
N ALA A 87 -10.55 13.09 6.98
CA ALA A 87 -11.33 12.50 8.08
C ALA A 87 -12.61 11.79 7.59
N LYS A 88 -13.20 12.25 6.49
CA LYS A 88 -14.43 11.66 5.93
C LYS A 88 -14.18 10.40 5.09
N VAL A 89 -12.94 10.10 4.73
CA VAL A 89 -12.63 8.97 3.84
C VAL A 89 -12.78 7.64 4.58
N GLU A 90 -13.80 6.87 4.23
CA GLU A 90 -14.18 5.62 4.91
C GLU A 90 -13.07 4.58 4.97
N LYS A 91 -12.21 4.49 3.93
CA LYS A 91 -11.13 3.48 3.91
C LYS A 91 -10.15 3.60 5.09
N TYR A 92 -10.03 4.81 5.64
CA TYR A 92 -9.15 5.12 6.78
C TYR A 92 -9.85 5.06 8.12
N LYS A 93 -11.18 4.91 8.15
CA LYS A 93 -11.91 4.73 9.40
C LYS A 93 -11.77 3.30 9.90
N LEU A 94 -11.61 3.17 11.21
CA LEU A 94 -11.77 1.96 11.99
C LEU A 94 -13.10 2.04 12.73
N ASP A 95 -13.59 0.88 13.15
CA ASP A 95 -14.79 0.80 13.98
C ASP A 95 -14.50 1.43 15.37
N THR A 96 -15.31 2.40 15.79
CA THR A 96 -15.14 3.09 17.07
C THR A 96 -15.37 2.16 18.27
N VAL A 97 -16.21 1.12 18.11
CA VAL A 97 -16.45 0.10 19.14
C VAL A 97 -15.16 -0.65 19.44
N LEU A 98 -14.39 -0.94 18.40
CA LEU A 98 -13.11 -1.65 18.45
C LEU A 98 -12.11 -0.91 19.36
N LEU A 99 -12.05 0.43 19.29
CA LEU A 99 -11.14 1.20 20.15
C LEU A 99 -11.54 1.23 21.61
N SER A 100 -12.84 1.32 21.90
CA SER A 100 -13.32 1.27 23.28
C SER A 100 -12.88 -0.03 23.96
N GLN A 101 -12.82 -1.11 23.18
CA GLN A 101 -12.38 -2.42 23.66
C GLN A 101 -10.86 -2.53 23.74
N ILE A 102 -10.09 -2.00 22.78
CA ILE A 102 -8.62 -1.92 22.92
C ILE A 102 -8.23 -1.16 24.18
N LYS A 103 -8.86 0.00 24.43
CA LYS A 103 -8.62 0.81 25.63
C LYS A 103 -8.90 0.05 26.93
N ARG A 104 -9.87 -0.88 26.92
CA ARG A 104 -10.20 -1.76 28.06
C ARG A 104 -9.21 -2.93 28.23
N GLN A 105 -8.70 -3.48 27.13
CA GLN A 105 -7.82 -4.65 27.13
C GLN A 105 -6.36 -4.29 27.48
N GLY A 106 -5.96 -3.03 27.38
CA GLY A 106 -4.66 -2.54 27.88
C GLY A 106 -3.74 -2.01 26.78
N ASN A 107 -2.46 -2.36 26.84
CA ASN A 107 -1.41 -1.75 26.00
C ASN A 107 -1.41 -2.31 24.57
N ILE A 108 -1.89 -1.52 23.60
CA ILE A 108 -1.94 -1.89 22.18
C ILE A 108 -0.57 -2.29 21.59
N VAL A 109 0.53 -1.72 22.09
CA VAL A 109 1.89 -2.07 21.63
C VAL A 109 2.20 -3.52 21.99
N GLN A 110 1.80 -3.95 23.18
CA GLN A 110 1.99 -5.32 23.63
C GLN A 110 1.11 -6.28 22.82
N MET A 111 -0.17 -5.94 22.62
CA MET A 111 -1.08 -6.77 21.80
C MET A 111 -0.54 -6.98 20.37
N ILE A 112 0.00 -5.93 19.74
CA ILE A 112 0.60 -6.02 18.40
C ILE A 112 1.89 -6.84 18.43
N THR A 113 2.68 -6.71 19.49
CA THR A 113 3.88 -7.54 19.70
C THR A 113 3.52 -9.02 19.78
N ASP A 114 2.54 -9.38 20.61
CA ASP A 114 2.07 -10.77 20.74
C ASP A 114 1.53 -11.32 19.42
N TRP A 115 0.86 -10.46 18.63
CA TRP A 115 0.42 -10.83 17.28
C TRP A 115 1.59 -11.10 16.34
N PHE A 116 2.64 -10.29 16.40
CA PHE A 116 3.87 -10.51 15.62
C PHE A 116 4.55 -11.82 15.99
N ASP A 117 4.63 -12.14 17.28
CA ASP A 117 5.23 -13.39 17.76
C ASP A 117 4.46 -14.60 17.22
N ARG A 118 3.11 -14.58 17.26
CA ARG A 118 2.27 -15.63 16.63
C ARG A 118 2.47 -15.75 15.12
N GLN A 119 2.92 -14.69 14.47
CA GLN A 119 3.22 -14.66 13.03
C GLN A 119 4.68 -15.03 12.71
N ASN A 120 5.46 -15.49 13.70
CA ASN A 120 6.89 -15.83 13.60
C ASN A 120 7.77 -14.64 13.23
N TYR A 121 7.41 -13.44 13.69
CA TYR A 121 8.34 -12.32 13.72
C TYR A 121 9.14 -12.37 15.03
N GLN A 122 10.43 -12.08 14.96
CA GLN A 122 11.31 -12.02 16.14
C GLN A 122 11.75 -10.59 16.36
N GLN A 123 11.71 -10.13 17.61
CA GLN A 123 12.28 -8.83 17.96
C GLN A 123 13.81 -8.91 17.88
N VAL A 124 14.42 -8.16 16.97
CA VAL A 124 15.88 -8.18 16.74
C VAL A 124 16.60 -6.99 17.35
N ALA A 125 15.89 -5.89 17.57
CA ALA A 125 16.49 -4.69 18.14
C ALA A 125 15.43 -3.79 18.80
N LYS A 126 15.88 -3.04 19.82
CA LYS A 126 15.19 -1.88 20.36
C LYS A 126 16.01 -0.65 19.98
N HIS A 127 15.50 0.15 19.06
CA HIS A 127 16.18 1.31 18.51
C HIS A 127 15.44 2.60 18.90
N ARG A 128 16.04 3.77 18.68
CA ARG A 128 15.35 5.07 18.79
C ARG A 128 14.07 5.15 17.93
N LEU A 129 14.04 4.37 16.86
CA LEU A 129 12.93 4.18 15.91
C LEU A 129 11.86 3.19 16.39
N GLY A 130 11.97 2.67 17.62
CA GLY A 130 11.02 1.73 18.20
C GLY A 130 11.53 0.29 18.23
N LEU A 131 10.59 -0.64 18.31
CA LEU A 131 10.87 -2.07 18.30
C LEU A 131 10.99 -2.54 16.85
N ILE A 132 12.07 -3.26 16.53
CA ILE A 132 12.32 -3.79 15.20
C ILE A 132 12.10 -5.30 15.24
N PHE A 133 11.18 -5.75 14.40
CA PHE A 133 10.83 -7.15 14.23
C PHE A 133 11.25 -7.64 12.85
N GLU A 134 11.85 -8.83 12.78
CA GLU A 134 12.26 -9.46 11.54
C GLU A 134 11.67 -10.87 11.41
N LYS A 135 11.30 -11.24 10.18
CA LYS A 135 10.88 -12.60 9.82
C LYS A 135 11.64 -13.04 8.58
N LYS A 136 12.31 -14.18 8.64
CA LYS A 136 13.01 -14.75 7.49
C LYS A 136 12.00 -15.12 6.40
N THR A 137 12.29 -14.75 5.15
CA THR A 137 11.48 -15.16 4.01
C THR A 137 11.97 -16.50 3.47
N PRO A 138 11.08 -17.39 3.01
CA PRO A 138 11.49 -18.66 2.40
C PRO A 138 12.24 -18.48 1.07
N PHE A 139 12.11 -17.31 0.45
CA PHE A 139 12.75 -17.00 -0.83
C PHE A 139 14.19 -16.50 -0.66
N ILE A 140 15.11 -17.13 -1.37
CA ILE A 140 16.53 -16.77 -1.42
C ILE A 140 16.77 -15.91 -2.67
N ASN A 141 17.52 -14.82 -2.53
CA ASN A 141 17.80 -13.94 -3.67
C ASN A 141 18.82 -14.56 -4.66
N HIS A 142 19.05 -13.90 -5.80
CA HIS A 142 20.04 -14.33 -6.81
C HIS A 142 21.50 -14.35 -6.29
N LYS A 143 21.76 -13.76 -5.12
CA LYS A 143 23.07 -13.78 -4.43
C LYS A 143 23.11 -14.81 -3.29
N PHE A 144 22.18 -15.76 -3.28
CA PHE A 144 22.04 -16.80 -2.25
C PHE A 144 21.85 -16.27 -0.81
N GLN A 145 21.44 -15.01 -0.66
CA GLN A 145 21.14 -14.41 0.63
C GLN A 145 19.66 -14.58 0.96
N SER A 146 19.38 -15.03 2.18
CA SER A 146 18.03 -15.02 2.73
C SER A 146 17.55 -13.58 2.91
N LYS A 147 16.36 -13.25 2.41
CA LYS A 147 15.74 -11.96 2.69
C LYS A 147 14.92 -12.02 3.98
N TYR A 148 14.64 -10.84 4.52
CA TYR A 148 13.79 -10.68 5.69
C TYR A 148 12.58 -9.81 5.38
N HIS A 149 11.49 -9.98 6.12
CA HIS A 149 10.45 -8.97 6.28
C HIS A 149 10.75 -8.22 7.57
N ARG A 150 10.80 -6.89 7.50
CA ARG A 150 11.06 -6.03 8.65
C ARG A 150 9.83 -5.20 8.99
N ILE A 151 9.56 -5.08 10.29
CA ILE A 151 8.52 -4.22 10.83
C ILE A 151 9.15 -3.34 11.91
N PHE A 152 8.98 -2.03 11.77
CA PHE A 152 9.26 -1.04 12.80
C PHE A 152 7.95 -0.75 13.52
N LEU A 153 7.91 -0.96 14.83
CA LEU A 153 6.76 -0.66 15.67
C LEU A 153 7.12 0.50 16.59
N LEU A 154 6.44 1.63 16.41
CA LEU A 154 6.76 2.86 17.10
C LEU A 154 5.51 3.50 17.71
N TYR A 155 5.53 3.65 19.03
CA TYR A 155 4.55 4.44 19.75
C TYR A 155 5.07 5.86 20.00
N ARG A 156 4.24 6.86 19.73
CA ARG A 156 4.51 8.28 20.00
C ARG A 156 3.25 8.95 20.55
N PRO A 157 3.32 9.57 21.74
CA PRO A 157 2.16 10.24 22.34
C PRO A 157 1.82 11.58 21.64
N ILE A 158 2.79 12.16 20.94
CA ILE A 158 2.63 13.41 20.17
C ILE A 158 3.13 13.14 18.76
N LEU A 159 2.28 13.42 17.77
CA LEU A 159 2.58 13.29 16.35
C LEU A 159 1.97 14.45 15.58
N ASN A 160 2.70 14.91 14.58
CA ASN A 160 2.23 15.81 13.54
C ASN A 160 2.96 15.46 12.23
N VAL A 161 2.64 16.15 11.14
CA VAL A 161 3.25 15.87 9.83
C VAL A 161 4.79 15.98 9.85
N LEU A 162 5.34 16.98 10.55
CA LEU A 162 6.79 17.20 10.59
C LEU A 162 7.52 16.06 11.33
N ILE A 163 6.94 15.60 12.43
CA ILE A 163 7.47 14.46 13.20
C ILE A 163 7.38 13.18 12.36
N VAL A 164 6.26 12.97 11.66
CA VAL A 164 6.08 11.84 10.76
C VAL A 164 7.15 11.86 9.65
N ASP A 165 7.37 13.00 9.00
CA ASP A 165 8.37 13.14 7.95
C ASP A 165 9.78 12.83 8.46
N ASN A 166 10.13 13.32 9.66
CA ASN A 166 11.42 12.99 10.26
C ASN A 166 11.54 11.50 10.57
N ILE A 167 10.51 10.87 11.17
CA ILE A 167 10.51 9.43 11.45
C ILE A 167 10.66 8.62 10.16
N LEU A 168 9.95 8.99 9.10
CA LEU A 168 10.04 8.35 7.80
C LEU A 168 11.48 8.48 7.26
N SER A 169 12.04 9.69 7.25
CA SER A 169 13.41 9.92 6.78
C SER A 169 14.45 9.15 7.60
N GLU A 170 14.35 9.13 8.93
CA GLU A 170 15.27 8.38 9.80
C GLU A 170 15.15 6.87 9.57
N THR A 171 13.93 6.36 9.44
CA THR A 171 13.66 4.94 9.16
C THR A 171 14.25 4.54 7.81
N LEU A 172 14.15 5.41 6.80
CA LEU A 172 14.77 5.17 5.49
C LEU A 172 16.28 5.10 5.57
N ARG A 173 16.93 6.07 6.21
CA ARG A 173 18.39 6.06 6.41
C ARG A 173 18.86 4.79 7.12
N PHE A 174 18.12 4.36 8.14
CA PHE A 174 18.41 3.11 8.84
C PHE A 174 18.27 1.88 7.92
N ILE A 175 17.22 1.82 7.10
CA ILE A 175 17.05 0.73 6.14
C ILE A 175 18.20 0.71 5.15
N GLU A 176 18.56 1.86 4.58
CA GLU A 176 19.66 1.99 3.62
C GLU A 176 21.00 1.53 4.22
N SER A 177 21.31 1.92 5.46
CA SER A 177 22.54 1.49 6.14
C SER A 177 22.57 -0.01 6.42
N GLU A 178 21.42 -0.62 6.75
CA GLU A 178 21.34 -2.03 7.09
C GLU A 178 21.15 -2.96 5.88
N ASN A 179 20.64 -2.45 4.76
CA ASN A 179 20.27 -3.26 3.59
C ASN A 179 21.49 -3.98 2.97
N LEU A 180 22.69 -3.39 3.11
CA LEU A 180 23.95 -4.01 2.69
C LEU A 180 24.29 -5.27 3.49
N LYS A 181 23.95 -5.30 4.78
CA LYS A 181 24.26 -6.40 5.70
C LYS A 181 23.13 -7.44 5.74
N LYS A 182 21.88 -6.98 5.72
CA LYS A 182 20.67 -7.80 5.82
C LYS A 182 19.64 -7.33 4.79
N PRO A 183 19.59 -7.95 3.60
CA PRO A 183 18.65 -7.54 2.57
C PRO A 183 17.21 -7.82 3.00
N VAL A 184 16.34 -6.82 2.83
CA VAL A 184 14.93 -6.90 3.24
C VAL A 184 14.01 -6.94 2.01
N SER A 185 13.06 -7.87 1.99
CA SER A 185 12.03 -7.98 0.95
C SER A 185 10.93 -6.93 1.13
N GLN A 186 10.54 -6.69 2.39
CA GLN A 186 9.46 -5.76 2.76
C GLN A 186 9.80 -5.01 4.06
N ASN A 187 9.75 -3.69 4.02
CA ASN A 187 9.82 -2.83 5.20
C ASN A 187 8.43 -2.29 5.54
N ASN A 188 7.99 -2.37 6.79
CA ASN A 188 6.76 -1.75 7.27
C ASN A 188 7.10 -0.87 8.46
N LEU A 189 6.50 0.31 8.54
CA LEU A 189 6.50 1.11 9.76
C LEU A 189 5.07 1.15 10.28
N ILE A 190 4.86 0.78 11.54
CA ILE A 190 3.59 0.93 12.23
C ILE A 190 3.78 1.99 13.31
N LEU A 191 3.15 3.14 13.11
CA LEU A 191 3.08 4.24 14.05
C LEU A 191 1.79 4.13 14.85
N ILE A 192 1.88 4.35 16.15
CA ILE A 192 0.73 4.32 17.05
C ILE A 192 0.73 5.58 17.90
N THR A 193 -0.42 6.22 18.00
CA THR A 193 -0.64 7.33 18.93
C THR A 193 -1.99 7.23 19.61
N ASP A 194 -2.10 7.81 20.78
CA ASP A 194 -3.32 8.05 21.54
C ASP A 194 -3.52 9.55 21.81
N MET A 195 -2.89 10.41 21.00
CA MET A 195 -3.07 11.85 21.05
C MET A 195 -4.56 12.23 20.95
N LYS A 196 -5.00 13.25 21.69
CA LYS A 196 -6.42 13.69 21.67
C LYS A 196 -6.71 14.79 20.65
N ASN A 197 -5.69 15.47 20.14
CA ASN A 197 -5.88 16.54 19.16
C ASN A 197 -6.12 15.93 17.77
N GLU A 198 -7.36 16.03 17.29
CA GLU A 198 -7.76 15.49 15.99
C GLU A 198 -7.01 16.16 14.83
N GLU A 199 -6.80 17.48 14.86
CA GLU A 199 -6.14 18.19 13.75
C GLU A 199 -4.69 17.73 13.56
N GLU A 200 -3.95 17.56 14.66
CA GLU A 200 -2.57 17.08 14.63
C GLU A 200 -2.48 15.61 14.17
N ILE A 201 -3.46 14.79 14.57
CA ILE A 201 -3.59 13.41 14.08
C ILE A 201 -3.87 13.40 12.58
N LEU A 202 -4.82 14.21 12.10
CA LEU A 202 -5.15 14.28 10.68
C LEU A 202 -3.98 14.86 9.87
N SER A 203 -3.22 15.80 10.42
CA SER A 203 -1.99 16.34 9.85
C SER A 203 -0.92 15.24 9.71
N ALA A 204 -0.67 14.48 10.78
CA ALA A 204 0.19 13.30 10.73
C ALA A 204 -0.31 12.25 9.72
N GLY A 205 -1.62 11.99 9.72
CA GLY A 205 -2.29 11.10 8.77
C GLY A 205 -2.11 11.53 7.32
N ALA A 206 -2.19 12.83 7.03
CA ALA A 206 -1.92 13.38 5.70
C ALA A 206 -0.48 13.09 5.26
N GLY A 207 0.51 13.23 6.15
CA GLY A 207 1.90 12.83 5.87
C GLY A 207 2.02 11.36 5.46
N ILE A 208 1.34 10.46 6.18
CA ILE A 208 1.34 9.01 5.89
C ILE A 208 0.60 8.69 4.59
N VAL A 209 -0.54 9.34 4.35
CA VAL A 209 -1.38 9.10 3.17
C VAL A 209 -0.73 9.62 1.89
N ASN A 210 -0.05 10.76 1.98
CA ASN A 210 0.70 11.35 0.87
C ASN A 210 2.06 10.69 0.65
N TYR A 211 2.51 9.83 1.56
CA TYR A 211 3.79 9.17 1.43
C TYR A 211 3.82 8.26 0.19
N VAL A 212 4.82 8.47 -0.66
CA VAL A 212 5.07 7.65 -1.85
C VAL A 212 6.43 6.98 -1.68
N SER A 213 6.43 5.66 -1.58
CA SER A 213 7.68 4.89 -1.54
C SER A 213 8.15 4.54 -2.94
N THR A 214 9.45 4.54 -3.14
CA THR A 214 10.11 4.16 -4.40
C THR A 214 11.10 3.01 -4.16
N GLU A 215 11.76 2.56 -5.23
CA GLU A 215 12.92 1.65 -5.13
C GLU A 215 14.07 2.25 -4.34
N GLN A 216 14.33 3.55 -4.51
CA GLN A 216 15.37 4.27 -3.80
C GLN A 216 15.13 4.21 -2.28
N THR A 217 13.86 4.32 -1.86
CA THR A 217 13.48 4.27 -0.44
C THR A 217 13.33 2.85 0.10
N SER A 218 13.89 1.83 -0.56
CA SER A 218 13.86 0.43 -0.12
C SER A 218 12.45 -0.11 0.19
N TYR A 219 11.42 0.44 -0.47
CA TYR A 219 10.02 0.02 -0.35
C TYR A 219 9.45 0.01 1.08
N LEU A 220 9.68 1.09 1.84
CA LEU A 220 9.03 1.32 3.13
C LEU A 220 7.52 1.51 2.96
N TYR A 221 6.72 0.86 3.79
CA TYR A 221 5.27 1.05 3.81
C TYR A 221 4.82 1.48 5.21
N PRO A 222 4.53 2.77 5.42
CA PRO A 222 4.06 3.27 6.70
C PRO A 222 2.57 2.99 6.89
N ILE A 223 2.19 2.70 8.13
CA ILE A 223 0.84 2.50 8.61
C ILE A 223 0.76 3.29 9.90
N PHE A 224 -0.28 4.10 10.06
CA PHE A 224 -0.47 4.91 11.24
C PHE A 224 -1.83 4.61 11.87
N LEU A 225 -1.79 4.15 13.12
CA LEU A 225 -2.93 3.78 13.93
C LEU A 225 -3.18 4.87 14.98
N ASP A 226 -4.33 5.52 14.87
CA ASP A 226 -4.85 6.49 15.82
C ASP A 226 -5.82 5.81 16.80
N MET A 227 -5.43 5.81 18.07
CA MET A 227 -6.15 5.20 19.17
C MET A 227 -7.22 6.12 19.80
N SER A 228 -7.34 7.37 19.35
CA SER A 228 -8.29 8.34 19.88
C SER A 228 -9.51 8.53 18.99
N HIS A 229 -9.32 8.69 17.67
CA HIS A 229 -10.42 9.00 16.74
C HIS A 229 -10.71 7.88 15.74
N ALA A 230 -10.18 6.67 15.98
CA ALA A 230 -10.48 5.49 15.17
C ALA A 230 -9.99 5.56 13.74
N HIS A 231 -8.74 5.96 13.51
CA HIS A 231 -8.19 5.98 12.17
C HIS A 231 -7.05 4.99 11.97
N LEU A 232 -7.01 4.39 10.78
CA LEU A 232 -5.89 3.61 10.27
C LEU A 232 -5.45 4.20 8.93
N PHE A 233 -4.48 5.11 8.98
CA PHE A 233 -3.90 5.75 7.81
C PHE A 233 -2.82 4.89 7.17
N TYR A 234 -2.79 4.90 5.85
CA TYR A 234 -1.78 4.23 5.04
C TYR A 234 -1.70 4.90 3.67
N PRO A 235 -0.57 4.80 2.95
CA PRO A 235 -0.34 5.46 1.66
C PRO A 235 -1.51 5.28 0.71
N GLN A 236 -1.97 6.39 0.13
CA GLN A 236 -3.00 6.39 -0.91
C GLN A 236 -2.43 5.86 -2.22
N ASP A 237 -1.19 6.23 -2.54
CA ASP A 237 -0.50 5.75 -3.73
C ASP A 237 0.57 4.72 -3.39
N ILE A 238 0.47 3.56 -4.05
CA ILE A 238 1.48 2.50 -4.02
C ILE A 238 1.87 2.09 -5.44
N SER A 239 1.55 2.89 -6.46
CA SER A 239 1.79 2.64 -7.88
C SER A 239 3.25 2.29 -8.19
N LEU A 240 4.19 2.95 -7.51
CA LEU A 240 5.63 2.75 -7.66
C LEU A 240 6.14 1.43 -7.07
N PHE A 241 5.31 0.68 -6.34
CA PHE A 241 5.66 -0.67 -5.89
C PHE A 241 5.41 -1.68 -7.01
N PRO A 242 6.28 -2.70 -7.14
CA PRO A 242 6.02 -3.87 -7.97
C PRO A 242 4.66 -4.51 -7.61
N TRP A 243 3.94 -5.00 -8.63
CA TRP A 243 2.58 -5.54 -8.46
C TRP A 243 2.45 -6.59 -7.35
N TYR A 244 3.42 -7.50 -7.24
CA TYR A 244 3.42 -8.54 -6.21
C TYR A 244 3.58 -7.97 -4.79
N LYS A 245 4.35 -6.88 -4.63
CA LYS A 245 4.46 -6.17 -3.35
C LYS A 245 3.16 -5.44 -3.03
N ARG A 246 2.52 -4.81 -4.02
CA ARG A 246 1.22 -4.15 -3.85
C ARG A 246 0.16 -5.12 -3.31
N LEU A 247 0.09 -6.33 -3.88
CA LEU A 247 -0.81 -7.38 -3.39
C LEU A 247 -0.48 -7.78 -1.94
N ALA A 248 0.79 -8.04 -1.65
CA ALA A 248 1.21 -8.40 -0.29
C ALA A 248 0.84 -7.33 0.75
N ARG A 249 0.95 -6.03 0.41
CA ARG A 249 0.51 -4.94 1.30
C ARG A 249 -1.00 -4.93 1.51
N LYS A 250 -1.79 -5.12 0.44
CA LYS A 250 -3.25 -5.20 0.55
C LYS A 250 -3.65 -6.33 1.51
N PHE A 251 -3.08 -7.52 1.33
CA PHE A 251 -3.33 -8.66 2.23
C PHE A 251 -2.91 -8.34 3.66
N LYS A 252 -1.79 -7.65 3.87
CA LYS A 252 -1.33 -7.27 5.20
C LYS A 252 -2.27 -6.28 5.89
N ILE A 253 -2.77 -5.26 5.18
CA ILE A 253 -3.77 -4.34 5.71
C ILE A 253 -5.08 -5.06 6.05
N ILE A 254 -5.55 -5.97 5.18
CA ILE A 254 -6.74 -6.79 5.45
C ILE A 254 -6.51 -7.66 6.68
N SER A 255 -5.36 -8.32 6.78
CA SER A 255 -4.98 -9.15 7.92
C SER A 255 -4.92 -8.35 9.22
N LEU A 256 -4.32 -7.16 9.20
CA LEU A 256 -4.28 -6.26 10.35
C LEU A 256 -5.69 -5.80 10.77
N LYS A 257 -6.52 -5.35 9.82
CA LYS A 257 -7.92 -4.95 10.08
C LYS A 257 -8.75 -6.12 10.64
N SER A 258 -8.59 -7.31 10.06
CA SER A 258 -9.25 -8.53 10.52
C SER A 258 -8.77 -8.94 11.90
N TRP A 259 -7.46 -8.87 12.17
CA TRP A 259 -6.88 -9.15 13.48
C TRP A 259 -7.41 -8.20 14.55
N LEU A 260 -7.42 -6.89 14.25
CA LEU A 260 -7.99 -5.84 15.09
C LEU A 260 -9.47 -6.14 15.40
N LYS A 261 -10.25 -6.59 14.41
CA LYS A 261 -11.66 -6.94 14.60
C LYS A 261 -11.86 -8.21 15.42
N ASN A 262 -11.11 -9.27 15.13
CA ASN A 262 -11.37 -10.63 15.63
C ASN A 262 -10.79 -10.89 17.03
N ASN A 263 -9.59 -10.38 17.36
CA ASN A 263 -9.02 -10.57 18.71
C ASN A 263 -9.81 -9.83 19.79
N ILE A 264 -10.73 -8.98 19.37
CA ILE A 264 -11.55 -8.17 20.24
C ILE A 264 -12.95 -8.78 20.38
N GLN A 265 -13.46 -9.49 19.36
CA GLN A 265 -14.70 -10.26 19.45
C GLN A 265 -14.53 -11.59 20.22
N ALA A 266 -13.35 -12.21 20.18
CA ALA A 266 -13.10 -13.52 20.80
C ALA A 266 -13.07 -13.51 22.34
N ASN A 267 -12.93 -12.34 22.97
CA ASN A 267 -12.97 -12.16 24.43
C ASN A 267 -14.26 -11.43 24.85
N LYS A 268 -15.42 -11.93 24.43
CA LYS A 268 -16.67 -11.67 25.17
C LYS A 268 -16.63 -12.61 26.40
N PRO A 269 -16.79 -12.09 27.63
CA PRO A 269 -16.97 -12.94 28.80
C PRO A 269 -18.22 -13.81 28.65
#